data_AF-A0A4U6QLA3-F1
#
_entry.id   AF-A0A4U6QLA3-F1
#
_cell.length_a   1.000
_cell.length_b   1.000
_cell.length_c   1.000
_cell.angle_alpha   90.00
_cell.angle_beta   90.00
_cell.angle_gamma   90.00
#
_symmetry.space_group_name_H-M   'P 1'
#
loop_
_entity.id
_entity.type
_entity.pdbx_description
1 polymer ?
#
loop_
_entity_poly.entity_id
_entity_poly.type
_entity_poly.pdbx_seq_one_letter_code
_entity_poly.pdbx_strand_id
1 'polypeptide(L)' 'MAWTHTRSELGNAIKLGADEKTVADLRRQLRADKLAEHIKKVVDQAPPLTAEQRDRLAALLRAGGGNAAA' A
#
# COMPACT_ATOMS: atom_id res chain seq x y z
N MET A 1 9.17 -8.81 3.26
CA MET A 1 8.12 -7.96 2.65
C MET A 1 7.93 -6.73 3.54
N ALA A 2 7.66 -5.54 3.01
CA ALA A 2 7.46 -4.36 3.86
C ALA A 2 6.30 -4.59 4.85
N TRP A 3 5.18 -5.15 4.36
CA TRP A 3 4.00 -5.41 5.20
C TRP A 3 4.24 -6.43 6.33
N THR A 4 5.20 -7.36 6.20
CA THR A 4 5.50 -8.32 7.28
C THR A 4 6.14 -7.64 8.48
N HIS A 5 6.98 -6.63 8.24
CA HIS A 5 7.58 -5.83 9.30
C HIS A 5 6.51 -4.97 9.99
N THR A 6 5.75 -4.20 9.21
CA THR A 6 4.64 -3.36 9.70
C THR A 6 3.59 -4.17 10.46
N ARG A 7 3.30 -5.42 10.03
CA ARG A 7 2.42 -6.33 10.77
C ARG A 7 2.98 -6.72 12.13
N SER A 8 4.28 -7.05 12.20
CA SER A 8 4.94 -7.39 13.45
C SER A 8 4.96 -6.20 14.40
N GLU A 9 5.28 -5.02 13.88
CA GLU A 9 5.28 -3.75 14.62
C GLU A 9 3.89 -3.40 15.17
N LEU A 10 2.84 -3.53 14.34
CA LEU A 10 1.45 -3.37 14.79
C LEU A 10 1.09 -4.35 15.92
N GLY A 11 1.48 -5.62 15.79
CA GLY A 11 1.25 -6.62 16.83
C GLY A 11 1.94 -6.25 18.15
N ASN A 12 3.18 -5.76 18.08
CA ASN A 12 3.91 -5.31 19.25
C ASN A 12 3.28 -4.04 19.86
N ALA A 13 2.89 -3.07 19.04
CA ALA A 13 2.24 -1.84 19.50
C ALA A 13 0.93 -2.13 20.25
N ILE A 14 0.12 -3.06 19.75
CA ILE A 14 -1.10 -3.51 20.45
C ILE A 14 -0.75 -4.20 21.77
N LYS A 15 0.25 -5.10 21.76
CA LYS A 15 0.66 -5.84 22.97
C LYS A 15 1.19 -4.93 24.07
N LEU A 16 1.94 -3.89 23.70
CA LEU A 16 2.56 -2.93 24.63
C LEU A 16 1.63 -1.79 25.04
N GLY A 17 0.40 -1.74 24.52
CA GLY A 17 -0.57 -0.70 24.86
C GLY A 17 -0.20 0.68 24.30
N ALA A 18 0.35 0.74 23.09
CA ALA A 18 0.58 1.99 22.39
C ALA A 18 -0.72 2.80 22.21
N ASP A 19 -0.59 4.11 22.04
CA ASP A 19 -1.74 4.98 21.84
C ASP A 19 -2.55 4.67 20.57
N GLU A 20 -3.79 5.13 20.53
CA GLU A 20 -4.72 4.86 19.42
C GLU A 20 -4.20 5.41 18.09
N LYS A 21 -3.54 6.57 18.11
CA LYS A 21 -2.98 7.19 16.91
C LYS A 21 -1.90 6.32 16.30
N THR A 22 -0.98 5.80 17.10
CA THR A 22 0.10 4.90 16.67
C THR A 22 -0.48 3.63 16.05
N VAL A 23 -1.47 3.02 16.70
CA VAL A 23 -2.14 1.82 16.17
C VAL A 23 -2.87 2.12 14.86
N ALA A 24 -3.53 3.27 14.74
CA ALA A 24 -4.21 3.70 13.53
C ALA A 24 -3.23 3.96 12.37
N ASP A 25 -2.11 4.62 12.65
CA ASP A 25 -1.05 4.91 11.68
C ASP A 25 -0.42 3.60 11.16
N LEU A 26 -0.09 2.66 12.06
CA LEU A 26 0.44 1.33 11.69
C LEU A 26 -0.56 0.51 10.88
N ARG A 27 -1.86 0.58 11.18
CA ARG A 27 -2.90 -0.07 10.36
C ARG A 27 -3.00 0.54 8.97
N ARG A 28 -2.89 1.86 8.84
CA ARG A 28 -2.87 2.55 7.54
C ARG A 28 -1.64 2.13 6.73
N GLN A 29 -0.47 2.12 7.36
CA GLN A 29 0.77 1.69 6.73
C GLN A 29 0.69 0.23 6.27
N LEU A 30 0.16 -0.67 7.10
CA LEU A 30 0.03 -2.08 6.75
C LEU A 30 -0.83 -2.29 5.49
N ARG A 31 -1.90 -1.49 5.33
CA ARG A 31 -2.73 -1.52 4.12
C ARG A 31 -1.98 -0.99 2.91
N ALA A 32 -1.24 0.10 3.07
CA ALA A 32 -0.42 0.69 2.01
C ALA A 32 0.66 -0.30 1.52
N ASP A 33 1.38 -0.94 2.43
CA ASP A 33 2.42 -1.91 2.09
C ASP A 33 1.87 -3.12 1.35
N LYS A 34 0.72 -3.65 1.79
CA LYS A 34 0.03 -4.75 1.11
C LYS A 34 -0.41 -4.37 -0.29
N LEU A 35 -0.94 -3.16 -0.47
CA LEU A 35 -1.36 -2.66 -1.77
C LEU A 35 -0.15 -2.49 -2.70
N ALA A 36 0.95 -1.92 -2.22
CA ALA A 36 2.17 -1.75 -2.99
C ALA A 36 2.70 -3.11 -3.50
N GLU A 37 2.71 -4.12 -2.64
CA GLU A 37 3.12 -5.47 -3.03
C GLU A 37 2.16 -6.11 -4.04
N HIS A 38 0.84 -5.90 -3.87
CA HIS A 38 -0.15 -6.37 -4.83
C HIS A 38 0.04 -5.74 -6.21
N ILE A 39 0.23 -4.41 -6.26
CA ILE A 39 0.53 -3.68 -7.51
C ILE A 39 1.80 -4.23 -8.14
N LYS A 40 2.88 -4.39 -7.36
CA LYS A 40 4.13 -4.98 -7.86
C LYS A 40 3.91 -6.35 -8.47
N LYS A 41 3.20 -7.25 -7.76
CA LYS A 41 2.90 -8.59 -8.25
C LYS A 41 2.15 -8.57 -9.58
N VAL A 42 1.13 -7.72 -9.70
CA VAL A 42 0.34 -7.60 -10.94
C VAL A 42 1.18 -7.05 -12.09
N VAL A 43 1.99 -6.03 -11.83
CA VAL A 43 2.86 -5.42 -12.85
C VAL A 43 3.97 -6.38 -13.29
N ASP A 44 4.58 -7.10 -12.35
CA ASP A 44 5.64 -8.08 -12.65
C ASP A 44 5.11 -9.28 -13.48
N GLN A 45 3.80 -9.58 -13.38
CA GLN A 45 3.13 -10.64 -14.16
C GLN A 45 2.69 -10.17 -15.56
N ALA A 46 2.67 -8.87 -15.82
CA ALA A 46 2.32 -8.33 -17.12
C ALA A 46 3.49 -8.55 -18.12
N PRO A 47 3.21 -8.65 -19.43
CA PRO A 47 4.24 -8.45 -20.45
C PRO A 47 4.97 -7.11 -20.22
N PRO A 48 6.23 -6.97 -20.66
CA PRO A 48 7.00 -5.74 -20.47
C PRO A 48 6.20 -4.50 -20.89
N LEU A 49 5.90 -3.64 -19.92
CA LEU A 49 5.13 -2.42 -20.15
C LEU A 49 5.99 -1.39 -20.88
N THR A 50 5.42 -0.73 -21.89
CA THR A 50 6.04 0.43 -22.52
C THR A 50 6.14 1.60 -21.53
N ALA A 51 6.94 2.60 -21.87
CA ALA A 51 7.01 3.83 -21.06
C ALA A 51 5.64 4.51 -20.96
N GLU A 52 4.90 4.64 -22.07
CA GLU A 52 3.58 5.31 -22.05
C GLU A 52 2.56 4.54 -21.19
N GLN A 53 2.64 3.20 -21.16
CA GLN A 53 1.76 2.39 -20.32
C GLN A 53 2.03 2.61 -18.83
N ARG A 54 3.31 2.70 -18.43
CA ARG A 54 3.68 3.03 -17.05
C ARG A 54 3.23 4.44 -16.66
N ASP A 55 3.34 5.40 -17.57
CA ASP A 55 2.90 6.77 -17.32
C ASP A 55 1.39 6.87 -17.10
N ARG A 56 0.59 6.12 -17.87
CA ARG A 56 -0.86 6.01 -17.69
C ARG A 56 -1.22 5.40 -16.32
N LEU A 57 -0.54 4.34 -15.91
CA LEU A 57 -0.74 3.75 -14.58
C LEU A 57 -0.37 4.75 -13.47
N ALA A 58 0.74 5.47 -13.61
CA ALA A 58 1.15 6.50 -12.66
C ALA A 58 0.15 7.68 -12.60
N ALA A 59 -0.47 8.05 -13.71
CA ALA A 59 -1.53 9.06 -13.74
C ALA A 59 -2.78 8.59 -12.99
N LEU A 60 -3.22 7.34 -13.19
CA LEU A 60 -4.35 6.75 -12.46
C LEU A 60 -4.14 6.74 -10.95
N LEU A 61 -2.94 6.34 -10.52
CA LEU A 61 -2.58 6.30 -9.08
C LEU A 61 -2.52 7.70 -8.46
N ARG A 62 -2.05 8.71 -9.22
CA ARG A 62 -2.00 10.11 -8.76
C ARG A 62 -3.37 10.78 -8.70
N ALA A 63 -4.27 10.43 -9.61
CA ALA A 63 -5.63 10.98 -9.66
C ALA A 63 -6.57 10.42 -8.57
N GLY A 64 -6.06 9.58 -7.66
CA GLY A 64 -6.84 8.99 -6.58
C GLY A 64 -7.47 7.64 -6.91
N GLY A 65 -7.21 7.05 -8.09
CA GLY A 65 -7.42 5.63 -8.41
C GLY A 65 -8.82 5.04 -8.27
N GLY A 66 -9.80 5.79 -7.78
CA GLY A 66 -11.18 5.36 -7.56
C GLY A 66 -12.02 6.61 -7.34
N ASN A 67 -12.93 6.86 -8.26
CA ASN A 67 -14.02 7.84 -8.21
C ASN A 67 -13.97 8.83 -7.03
N ALA A 68 -13.27 9.95 -7.20
CA ALA A 68 -13.47 11.15 -6.39
C ALA A 68 -14.78 11.85 -6.84
N ALA A 69 -15.91 11.19 -6.56
CA ALA A 69 -17.26 11.74 -6.57
C ALA A 69 -18.15 10.85 -5.69
N ALA A 70 -18.14 11.10 -4.38
CA ALA A 70 -19.19 10.81 -3.41
C ALA A 70 -18.84 11.49 -2.08
#